data_AF-A8DS16-F1
#
_entry.id   AF-A8DS16-F1
#
_cell.length_a   1.000
_cell.length_b   1.000
_cell.length_c   1.000
_cell.angle_alpha   90.00
_cell.angle_beta   90.00
_cell.angle_gamma   90.00
#
_symmetry.space_group_name_H-M   'P 1'
#
loop_
_entity.id
_entity.type
_entity.pdbx_description
1 polymer ?
#
loop_
_entity_poly.entity_id
_entity_poly.type
_entity_poly.pdbx_seq_one_letter_code
_entity_poly.pdbx_strand_id
1 'polypeptide(L)'
;GHSDVADNGTLFLNILRTWREEGDRKIMQSQIISFYFKLFKNFKDNQSIQKSMETIKEDMNVKFFNSNKRKQDDFERLTNYSV
;
A
#
# COMPACT_ATOMS: atom_id res chain seq x y z
N GLY A 1 15.56 -10.53 6.37
CA GLY A 1 15.91 -9.94 5.07
C GLY A 1 17.20 -10.58 4.60
N HIS A 2 17.32 -10.83 3.30
CA HIS A 2 18.57 -11.25 2.68
C HIS A 2 19.27 -10.01 2.10
N SER A 3 20.60 -10.04 1.92
CA SER A 3 21.40 -8.85 1.59
C SER A 3 21.07 -8.27 0.21
N ASP A 4 20.66 -9.13 -0.72
CA ASP A 4 20.26 -8.79 -2.10
C ASP A 4 19.12 -7.78 -2.18
N VAL A 5 18.24 -7.72 -1.17
CA VAL A 5 17.15 -6.74 -1.11
C VAL A 5 17.66 -5.29 -1.04
N ALA A 6 18.91 -5.07 -0.63
CA ALA A 6 19.51 -3.74 -0.53
C ALA A 6 20.25 -3.28 -1.79
N ASP A 7 20.54 -4.17 -2.74
CA ASP A 7 21.51 -3.95 -3.83
C ASP A 7 21.11 -2.84 -4.81
N ASN A 8 19.82 -2.52 -4.91
CA ASN A 8 19.28 -1.56 -5.89
C ASN A 8 18.63 -0.34 -5.24
N GLY A 9 18.97 -0.05 -3.98
CA GLY A 9 18.42 1.08 -3.24
C GLY A 9 16.97 0.85 -2.78
N THR A 10 16.26 1.93 -2.46
CA THR A 10 14.91 1.85 -1.89
C THR A 10 13.83 2.01 -2.94
N LEU A 11 12.78 1.18 -2.91
CA LEU A 11 11.62 1.34 -3.79
C LEU A 11 10.82 2.63 -3.48
N PHE A 12 10.45 2.82 -2.20
CA PHE A 12 9.51 3.89 -1.81
C PHE A 12 10.09 4.94 -0.86
N LEU A 13 11.11 4.59 -0.06
CA LEU A 13 11.58 5.48 1.02
C LEU A 13 12.16 6.79 0.49
N ASN A 14 12.96 6.74 -0.58
CA ASN A 14 13.47 7.95 -1.21
C ASN A 14 12.35 8.82 -1.79
N ILE A 15 11.34 8.21 -2.44
CA ILE A 15 10.16 8.93 -2.96
C ILE A 15 9.44 9.65 -1.81
N LEU A 16 9.14 8.93 -0.72
CA LEU A 16 8.45 9.49 0.44
C LEU A 16 9.24 10.59 1.17
N ARG A 17 10.57 10.59 1.07
CA ARG A 17 11.44 11.63 1.63
C ARG A 17 11.44 12.91 0.79
N THR A 18 11.29 12.77 -0.53
CA THR A 18 11.28 13.89 -1.48
C THR A 18 10.03 14.74 -1.32
N TRP A 19 8.86 14.11 -1.27
CA TRP A 19 7.58 14.82 -1.21
C TRP A 19 7.25 15.18 0.24
N ARG A 20 7.28 16.47 0.58
CA ARG A 20 7.06 16.96 1.95
C ARG A 20 5.68 17.56 2.16
N GLU A 21 5.12 18.20 1.13
CA GLU A 21 3.78 18.77 1.17
C GLU A 21 2.72 17.67 1.28
N GLU A 22 1.67 17.92 2.07
CA GLU A 22 0.68 16.89 2.37
C GLU A 22 -0.05 16.39 1.12
N GLY A 23 -0.40 17.31 0.20
CA GLY A 23 -1.05 16.96 -1.06
C GLY A 23 -0.20 16.00 -1.90
N ASP A 24 1.05 16.36 -2.16
CA ASP A 24 2.00 15.53 -2.92
C ASP A 24 2.26 14.18 -2.24
N ARG A 25 2.41 14.19 -0.90
CA ARG A 25 2.56 12.97 -0.12
C ARG A 25 1.37 12.04 -0.29
N LYS A 26 0.14 12.56 -0.28
CA LYS A 26 -1.07 11.76 -0.46
C LYS A 26 -1.16 11.17 -1.87
N ILE A 27 -0.72 11.90 -2.90
CA ILE A 27 -0.66 11.38 -4.27
C ILE A 27 0.29 10.18 -4.36
N MET A 28 1.49 10.30 -3.78
CA MET A 28 2.49 9.22 -3.81
C MET A 28 2.10 8.04 -2.93
N GLN A 29 1.59 8.32 -1.73
CA GLN A 29 1.07 7.29 -0.83
C GLN A 29 -0.11 6.52 -1.46
N SER A 30 -0.99 7.19 -2.20
CA SER A 30 -2.09 6.55 -2.95
C SER A 30 -1.56 5.45 -3.88
N GLN A 31 -0.50 5.74 -4.65
CA GLN A 31 0.12 4.74 -5.52
C GLN A 31 0.75 3.59 -4.73
N ILE A 32 1.47 3.89 -3.65
CA ILE A 32 2.13 2.88 -2.80
C ILE A 32 1.10 1.95 -2.14
N ILE A 33 0.00 2.50 -1.62
CA ILE A 33 -1.08 1.71 -1.02
C ILE A 33 -1.72 0.80 -2.09
N SER A 34 -1.97 1.31 -3.30
CA SER A 34 -2.53 0.50 -4.39
C SER A 34 -1.59 -0.66 -4.77
N PHE A 35 -0.27 -0.43 -4.74
CA PHE A 35 0.74 -1.44 -5.01
C PHE A 35 0.70 -2.56 -3.96
N TYR A 36 0.73 -2.21 -2.66
CA TYR A 36 0.65 -3.20 -1.59
C TYR A 36 -0.68 -3.97 -1.59
N PHE A 37 -1.79 -3.31 -1.92
CA PHE A 37 -3.09 -4.00 -2.04
C PHE A 37 -3.07 -5.03 -3.17
N LYS A 38 -2.46 -4.72 -4.32
CA LYS A 38 -2.25 -5.69 -5.41
C LYS A 38 -1.30 -6.82 -4.98
N LEU A 39 -0.21 -6.50 -4.28
CA LEU A 39 0.72 -7.49 -3.74
C LEU A 39 0.02 -8.47 -2.79
N PHE A 40 -0.77 -7.97 -1.84
CA PHE A 40 -1.52 -8.82 -0.90
C PHE A 40 -2.54 -9.70 -1.60
N LYS A 41 -3.21 -9.20 -2.66
CA LYS A 41 -4.14 -10.02 -3.47
C LYS A 41 -3.44 -11.25 -4.08
N ASN A 42 -2.18 -11.12 -4.50
CA ASN A 42 -1.41 -12.23 -5.08
C ASN A 42 -1.04 -13.32 -4.06
N PHE A 43 -1.05 -12.99 -2.76
CA PHE A 43 -0.70 -13.91 -1.68
C PHE A 43 -1.89 -14.31 -0.81
N LYS A 44 -3.13 -13.97 -1.20
CA LYS A 44 -4.34 -14.20 -0.40
C LYS A 44 -4.52 -15.65 0.08
N ASP A 45 -4.05 -16.62 -0.70
CA ASP A 45 -4.19 -18.06 -0.43
C ASP A 45 -3.02 -18.63 0.40
N ASN A 46 -2.01 -17.82 0.73
CA ASN A 46 -0.90 -18.22 1.58
C ASN A 46 -1.28 -18.14 3.07
N GLN A 47 -1.75 -19.27 3.60
CA GLN A 47 -2.20 -19.41 4.99
C GLN A 47 -1.16 -18.97 6.04
N SER A 48 0.13 -19.17 5.76
CA SER A 48 1.20 -18.86 6.72
C SER A 48 1.32 -17.36 7.03
N ILE A 49 0.90 -16.50 6.11
CA ILE A 49 1.01 -15.03 6.22
C ILE A 49 -0.34 -14.32 6.16
N GLN A 50 -1.45 -15.05 5.95
CA GLN A 50 -2.79 -14.49 5.77
C GLN A 50 -3.17 -13.52 6.89
N LYS A 51 -3.09 -13.97 8.15
CA LYS A 51 -3.44 -13.14 9.32
C LYS A 51 -2.57 -11.89 9.43
N SER A 52 -1.28 -12.00 9.12
CA SER A 52 -0.36 -10.85 9.12
C SER A 52 -0.72 -9.84 8.04
N MET A 53 -1.04 -10.29 6.82
CA MET A 53 -1.47 -9.41 5.74
C MET A 53 -2.81 -8.74 6.04
N GLU A 54 -3.78 -9.45 6.61
CA GLU A 54 -5.06 -8.88 7.04
C GLU A 54 -4.84 -7.78 8.10
N THR A 55 -3.97 -8.03 9.08
CA THR A 55 -3.62 -7.06 10.13
C THR A 55 -2.96 -5.81 9.54
N ILE A 56 -2.00 -5.99 8.64
CA ILE A 56 -1.31 -4.87 7.98
C ILE A 56 -2.28 -4.09 7.08
N LYS A 57 -3.15 -4.77 6.32
CA LYS A 57 -4.16 -4.13 5.47
C LYS A 57 -5.12 -3.28 6.31
N GLU A 58 -5.56 -3.79 7.46
CA GLU A 58 -6.45 -3.03 8.34
C GLU A 58 -5.76 -1.81 8.96
N ASP A 59 -4.51 -1.93 9.42
CA ASP A 59 -3.74 -0.78 9.90
C ASP A 59 -3.52 0.29 8.80
N MET A 60 -3.25 -0.15 7.57
CA MET A 60 -3.19 0.74 6.40
C MET A 60 -4.54 1.45 6.17
N ASN A 61 -5.66 0.73 6.31
CA ASN A 61 -6.99 1.31 6.14
C ASN A 61 -7.26 2.42 7.16
N VAL A 62 -6.96 2.15 8.43
CA VAL A 62 -7.10 3.12 9.52
C VAL A 62 -6.23 4.35 9.25
N LYS A 63 -4.94 4.16 8.97
CA LYS A 63 -3.98 5.28 8.84
C LYS A 63 -4.17 6.10 7.57
N PHE A 64 -4.48 5.47 6.44
CA PHE A 64 -4.57 6.18 5.16
C PHE A 64 -5.97 6.72 4.88
N PHE A 65 -7.01 5.93 5.16
CA PHE A 65 -8.40 6.31 4.90
C PHE A 65 -9.11 6.91 6.12
N ASN A 66 -8.46 6.97 7.29
CA ASN A 66 -9.05 7.44 8.55
C ASN A 66 -10.32 6.63 8.91
N SER A 67 -10.24 5.31 8.71
CA SER A 67 -11.34 4.35 8.89
C SER A 67 -12.61 4.69 8.08
N ASN A 68 -12.50 5.54 7.06
CA ASN A 68 -13.62 5.91 6.20
C ASN A 68 -13.83 4.83 5.13
N LYS A 69 -14.79 3.93 5.38
CA LYS A 69 -15.12 2.81 4.48
C LYS A 69 -15.49 3.26 3.07
N ARG A 70 -16.25 4.36 2.93
CA ARG A 70 -16.63 4.92 1.62
C ARG A 70 -15.40 5.34 0.82
N LYS A 71 -14.44 6.02 1.46
CA LYS A 71 -13.18 6.44 0.82
C LYS A 71 -12.34 5.24 0.38
N GLN A 72 -12.30 4.18 1.21
CA GLN A 72 -11.64 2.93 0.86
C GLN A 72 -12.34 2.26 -0.35
N ASP A 73 -13.66 2.18 -0.37
CA ASP A 73 -14.41 1.55 -1.46
C ASP A 73 -14.25 2.31 -2.79
N ASP A 74 -14.32 3.64 -2.75
CA ASP A 74 -14.07 4.48 -3.92
C ASP A 74 -12.63 4.27 -4.44
N PHE A 75 -11.65 4.18 -3.55
CA PHE A 75 -10.26 3.89 -3.90
C PHE A 75 -10.07 2.48 -4.52
N GLU A 76 -10.65 1.45 -3.91
CA GLU A 76 -10.58 0.08 -4.43
C GLU A 76 -11.27 -0.01 -5.79
N ARG A 77 -12.39 0.69 -5.99
CA ARG A 77 -13.06 0.78 -7.30
C ARG A 77 -12.16 1.41 -8.36
N LEU A 78 -11.55 2.56 -8.07
CA LEU A 78 -10.65 3.25 -8.99
C LEU A 78 -9.44 2.39 -9.39
N THR A 79 -8.88 1.66 -8.44
CA THR A 79 -7.66 0.84 -8.66
C THR A 79 -7.91 -0.49 -9.37
N ASN A 80 -9.18 -0.90 -9.51
CA ASN A 80 -9.59 -2.14 -10.16
C ASN A 80 -10.24 -1.92 -11.55
N TYR A 81 -10.31 -0.69 -12.07
CA TYR A 81 -10.72 -0.47 -13.46
C TYR A 81 -9.74 -1.16 -14.43
N SER A 82 -10.28 -1.84 -15.44
CA SER A 82 -9.47 -2.29 -16.57
C SER A 82 -9.07 -1.08 -17.40
N VAL A 83 -7.80 -1.05 -17.79
CA VAL A 83 -7.29 -0.14 -18.81
C VAL A 83 -7.72 -0.58 -20.20
#